data_AF-A0A972WZP5-F1
#
_entry.id   AF-A0A972WZP5-F1
#
_cell.length_a   1.000
_cell.length_b   1.000
_cell.length_c   1.000
_cell.angle_alpha   90.00
_cell.angle_beta   90.00
_cell.angle_gamma   90.00
#
_symmetry.space_group_name_H-M   'P 1'
#
loop_
_entity.id
_entity.type
_entity.pdbx_description
1 polymer ?
#
loop_
_entity_poly.entity_id
_entity_poly.type
_entity_poly.pdbx_seq_one_letter_code
_entity_poly.pdbx_strand_id
1 'polypeptide(L)'
;MSEFDLNAPITEWELDEWSVDARAELTTALIEAGIIHKWEETLLLAASSVENEVEEILDDLENDEQDEGGESADSKVLTQLSSLAQRISQNPSDTNSIQTLERILEEIEGASAPGDLSDSAWRQIKDLANQIDDALGAGEQTDESTAMDLAGRLFAILRSHI
;
A
#
# COMPACT_ATOMS: atom_id res chain seq x y z
N MET A 1 29.62 -22.40 -21.54
CA MET A 1 29.56 -20.93 -21.51
C MET A 1 29.11 -20.51 -22.88
N SER A 2 27.82 -20.22 -23.02
CA SER A 2 27.24 -19.83 -24.31
C SER A 2 27.77 -18.44 -24.68
N GLU A 3 28.31 -18.32 -25.89
CA GLU A 3 28.81 -17.06 -26.45
C GLU A 3 27.63 -16.11 -26.68
N PHE A 4 27.68 -14.92 -26.09
CA PHE A 4 26.74 -13.84 -26.35
C PHE A 4 26.94 -13.37 -27.80
N ASP A 5 26.00 -13.70 -28.69
CA ASP A 5 26.14 -13.43 -30.11
C ASP A 5 25.90 -11.93 -30.39
N LEU A 6 27.00 -11.17 -30.48
CA LEU A 6 27.02 -9.71 -30.72
C LEU A 6 26.53 -9.31 -32.13
N ASN A 7 26.07 -10.25 -32.95
CA ASN A 7 25.62 -10.01 -34.31
C ASN A 7 24.10 -9.81 -34.41
N ALA A 8 23.37 -10.04 -33.32
CA ALA A 8 21.94 -9.73 -33.19
C ALA A 8 21.74 -8.30 -32.67
N PRO A 9 20.63 -7.62 -33.02
CA PRO A 9 20.26 -6.35 -32.38
C PRO A 9 20.12 -6.59 -30.86
N ILE A 10 20.70 -5.68 -30.08
CA ILE A 10 20.66 -5.69 -28.62
C ILE A 10 19.83 -4.50 -28.14
N THR A 11 19.05 -4.73 -27.09
CA THR A 11 18.31 -3.70 -26.37
C THR A 11 18.99 -3.50 -25.01
N GLU A 12 19.01 -2.25 -24.56
CA GLU A 12 19.67 -1.79 -23.34
C GLU A 12 18.61 -1.21 -22.39
N TRP A 13 18.65 -1.62 -21.12
CA TRP A 13 17.79 -1.07 -20.07
C TRP A 13 18.65 -0.43 -18.98
N GLU A 14 18.45 0.86 -18.74
CA GLU A 14 19.13 1.64 -17.71
C GLU A 14 18.42 1.43 -16.36
N LEU A 15 18.99 0.60 -15.49
CA LEU A 15 18.39 0.25 -14.19
C LEU A 15 19.15 0.88 -13.03
N ASP A 16 19.72 2.07 -13.21
CA ASP A 16 20.53 2.78 -12.19
C ASP A 16 19.73 3.11 -10.92
N GLU A 17 18.43 3.33 -11.06
CA GLU A 17 17.51 3.59 -9.95
C GLU A 17 17.10 2.35 -9.16
N TRP A 18 17.30 1.14 -9.72
CA TRP A 18 16.96 -0.12 -9.06
C TRP A 18 17.95 -0.49 -7.96
N SER A 19 17.47 -1.10 -6.88
CA SER A 19 18.33 -1.58 -5.80
C SER A 19 19.17 -2.79 -6.22
N VAL A 20 20.25 -3.07 -5.49
CA VAL A 20 21.13 -4.22 -5.77
C VAL A 20 20.36 -5.54 -5.62
N ASP A 21 19.48 -5.64 -4.62
CA ASP A 21 18.63 -6.80 -4.38
C ASP A 21 17.62 -7.01 -5.53
N ALA A 22 16.92 -5.95 -5.96
CA ALA A 22 15.99 -5.99 -7.09
C ALA A 22 16.66 -6.45 -8.41
N ARG A 23 17.87 -5.93 -8.70
CA ARG A 23 18.64 -6.38 -9.87
C ARG A 23 19.06 -7.85 -9.78
N ALA A 24 19.30 -8.37 -8.56
CA ALA A 24 19.64 -9.78 -8.35
C ALA A 24 18.41 -10.68 -8.57
N GLU A 25 17.23 -10.21 -8.19
CA GLU A 25 15.96 -10.89 -8.44
C GLU A 25 15.62 -10.90 -9.93
N LEU A 26 15.72 -9.75 -10.60
CA LEU A 26 15.60 -9.64 -12.06
C LEU A 26 16.53 -10.60 -12.80
N THR A 27 17.79 -10.70 -12.36
CA THR A 27 18.75 -11.65 -12.92
C THR A 27 18.26 -13.10 -12.80
N THR A 28 17.63 -13.45 -11.68
CA THR A 28 17.07 -14.79 -11.45
C THR A 28 15.90 -15.05 -12.37
N ALA A 29 14.93 -14.12 -12.45
CA ALA A 29 13.77 -14.22 -13.32
C ALA A 29 14.15 -14.38 -14.80
N LEU A 30 15.15 -13.62 -15.27
CA LEU A 30 15.68 -13.73 -16.64
C LEU A 30 16.30 -15.12 -16.90
N ILE A 31 17.00 -15.70 -15.92
CA ILE A 31 17.57 -17.06 -16.04
C ILE A 31 16.46 -18.10 -16.13
N GLU A 32 15.40 -17.97 -15.31
CA GLU A 32 14.27 -18.88 -15.30
C GLU A 32 13.46 -18.82 -16.60
N ALA A 33 13.30 -17.63 -17.17
CA ALA A 33 12.73 -17.41 -18.49
C ALA A 33 13.64 -17.94 -19.63
N GLY A 34 14.89 -18.30 -19.33
CA GLY A 34 15.86 -18.77 -20.33
C GLY A 34 16.43 -17.65 -21.20
N ILE A 35 16.33 -16.40 -20.73
CA ILE A 35 16.78 -15.21 -21.45
C ILE A 35 18.28 -15.01 -21.26
N ILE A 36 19.00 -14.99 -22.39
CA ILE A 36 20.43 -14.71 -22.42
C ILE A 36 20.62 -13.20 -22.25
N HIS A 37 21.16 -12.79 -21.11
CA HIS A 37 21.40 -11.40 -20.77
C HIS A 37 22.85 -11.16 -20.30
N LYS A 38 23.23 -9.89 -20.25
CA LYS A 38 24.52 -9.41 -19.75
C LYS A 38 24.32 -8.12 -18.96
N TRP A 39 25.05 -7.97 -17.87
CA TRP A 39 25.09 -6.75 -17.08
C TRP A 39 26.36 -5.94 -17.35
N GLU A 40 26.21 -4.63 -17.55
CA GLU A 40 27.29 -3.66 -17.56
C GLU A 40 26.98 -2.61 -16.48
N GLU A 41 27.62 -2.74 -15.31
CA GLU A 41 27.33 -1.91 -14.13
C GLU A 41 25.86 -1.98 -13.70
N THR A 42 25.05 -1.00 -14.10
CA THR A 42 23.61 -0.89 -13.83
C THR A 42 22.76 -1.03 -15.11
N LEU A 43 23.40 -1.34 -16.23
CA LEU A 43 22.77 -1.51 -17.54
C LEU A 43 22.56 -2.99 -17.83
N LEU A 44 21.31 -3.38 -18.10
CA LEU A 44 20.98 -4.71 -18.60
C LEU A 44 21.01 -4.71 -20.12
N LEU A 45 21.65 -5.73 -20.70
CA LEU A 45 21.77 -5.93 -22.14
C LEU A 45 21.23 -7.31 -22.51
N ALA A 46 20.27 -7.36 -23.42
CA ALA A 46 19.73 -8.61 -23.98
C ALA A 46 19.44 -8.47 -25.47
N ALA A 47 19.13 -9.57 -26.14
CA ALA A 47 18.76 -9.54 -27.55
C ALA A 47 17.42 -8.81 -27.74
N SER A 48 17.29 -7.93 -28.72
CA SER A 48 16.02 -7.22 -28.99
C SER A 48 14.86 -8.15 -29.34
N SER A 49 15.13 -9.41 -29.72
CA SER A 49 14.08 -10.42 -29.96
C SER A 49 13.31 -10.81 -28.70
N VAL A 50 13.91 -10.65 -27.52
CA VAL A 50 13.29 -10.96 -26.22
C VAL A 50 12.90 -9.70 -25.46
N GLU A 51 12.92 -8.54 -26.12
CA GLU A 51 12.60 -7.24 -25.51
C GLU A 51 11.25 -7.27 -24.78
N ASN A 52 10.20 -7.77 -25.44
CA ASN A 52 8.88 -7.87 -24.84
C ASN A 52 8.83 -8.80 -23.61
N GLU A 53 9.62 -9.88 -23.60
CA GLU A 53 9.69 -10.79 -22.44
C GLU A 53 10.45 -10.15 -21.28
N VAL A 54 11.53 -9.41 -21.57
CA VAL A 54 12.29 -8.66 -20.56
C VAL A 54 11.45 -7.52 -19.99
N GLU A 55 10.70 -6.79 -20.82
CA GLU A 55 9.80 -5.74 -20.36
C GLU A 55 8.66 -6.28 -19.49
N GLU A 56 8.09 -7.44 -19.82
CA GLU A 56 7.07 -8.10 -18.99
C GLU A 56 7.63 -8.48 -17.61
N ILE A 57 8.86 -9.01 -17.56
CA ILE A 57 9.53 -9.36 -16.30
C ILE A 57 9.87 -8.09 -15.49
N LEU A 58 10.29 -7.02 -16.14
CA LEU A 58 10.58 -5.74 -15.49
C LEU A 58 9.32 -5.12 -14.87
N ASP A 59 8.19 -5.16 -15.57
CA ASP A 59 6.89 -4.67 -15.08
C ASP A 59 6.41 -5.49 -13.87
N ASP A 60 6.54 -6.82 -13.94
CA ASP A 60 6.19 -7.74 -12.84
C ASP A 60 7.02 -7.46 -11.57
N LEU A 61 8.33 -7.25 -11.73
CA LEU A 61 9.24 -6.94 -10.63
C LEU A 61 9.06 -5.51 -10.09
N GLU A 62 8.83 -4.51 -10.94
CA GLU A 62 8.51 -3.16 -10.47
C GLU A 62 7.22 -3.16 -9.61
N ASN A 63 6.26 -4.01 -9.95
CA ASN A 63 5.08 -4.24 -9.15
C ASN A 63 5.35 -5.07 -7.87
N ASP A 64 6.30 -6.01 -7.89
CA ASP A 64 6.71 -6.79 -6.71
C ASP A 64 7.55 -5.96 -5.71
N GLU A 65 8.34 -4.99 -6.18
CA GLU A 65 9.01 -3.99 -5.33
C GLU A 65 7.99 -3.06 -4.63
N GLN A 66 6.77 -2.93 -5.18
CA GLN A 66 5.62 -2.34 -4.47
C GLN A 66 4.91 -3.37 -3.56
N ASP A 67 5.15 -4.67 -3.73
CA ASP A 67 4.52 -5.77 -3.00
C ASP A 67 5.37 -6.32 -1.83
N GLU A 68 6.67 -5.99 -1.72
CA GLU A 68 7.51 -6.22 -0.52
C GLU A 68 7.09 -5.38 0.71
N GLY A 69 5.82 -4.95 0.75
CA GLY A 69 5.23 -4.17 1.83
C GLY A 69 3.70 -4.22 1.95
N GLY A 70 2.97 -5.18 1.35
CA GLY A 70 1.52 -5.08 1.47
C GLY A 70 0.57 -6.26 1.25
N GLU A 71 0.46 -7.13 2.26
CA GLU A 71 -0.85 -7.24 2.93
C GLU A 71 -1.15 -5.90 3.63
N SER A 72 -1.27 -4.82 2.85
CA SER A 72 -0.90 -3.46 3.25
C SER A 72 -1.51 -3.14 4.61
N ALA A 73 -0.68 -2.78 5.59
CA ALA A 73 -1.13 -2.40 6.94
C ALA A 73 -2.35 -1.45 6.86
N ASP A 74 -2.35 -0.64 5.82
CA ASP A 74 -3.42 0.10 5.16
C ASP A 74 -4.79 -0.59 5.02
N SER A 75 -4.90 -1.74 4.35
CA SER A 75 -6.17 -2.49 4.19
C SER A 75 -6.66 -3.06 5.53
N LYS A 76 -5.72 -3.48 6.37
CA LYS A 76 -6.02 -3.94 7.73
C LYS A 76 -6.51 -2.79 8.61
N VAL A 77 -5.89 -1.61 8.52
CA VAL A 77 -6.30 -0.36 9.20
C VAL A 77 -7.69 0.07 8.74
N LEU A 78 -7.98 0.05 7.45
CA LEU A 78 -9.32 0.36 6.91
C LEU A 78 -10.37 -0.64 7.41
N THR A 79 -10.04 -1.93 7.44
CA THR A 79 -10.91 -2.99 7.96
C THR A 79 -11.14 -2.85 9.47
N GLN A 80 -10.09 -2.50 10.23
CA GLN A 80 -10.16 -2.25 11.67
C GLN A 80 -11.00 -1.00 11.97
N LEU A 81 -10.77 0.11 11.26
CA LEU A 81 -11.56 1.34 11.37
C LEU A 81 -13.04 1.10 11.06
N SER A 82 -13.36 0.32 10.02
CA SER A 82 -14.76 0.05 9.66
C SER A 82 -15.48 -0.78 10.74
N SER A 83 -14.81 -1.83 11.24
CA SER A 83 -15.34 -2.66 12.33
C SER A 83 -15.53 -1.86 13.61
N LEU A 84 -14.59 -0.95 13.90
CA LEU A 84 -14.65 -0.07 15.05
C LEU A 84 -15.78 0.97 14.92
N ALA A 85 -15.90 1.63 13.76
CA ALA A 85 -16.96 2.58 13.47
C ALA A 85 -18.34 1.93 13.59
N GLN A 86 -18.50 0.70 13.08
CA GLN A 86 -19.74 -0.06 13.26
C GLN A 86 -20.04 -0.34 14.74
N ARG A 87 -19.01 -0.70 15.51
CA ARG A 87 -19.17 -1.00 16.94
C ARG A 87 -19.51 0.24 17.76
N ILE A 88 -18.87 1.38 17.49
CA ILE A 88 -19.17 2.67 18.13
C ILE A 88 -20.58 3.14 17.75
N SER A 89 -20.99 2.95 16.49
CA SER A 89 -22.36 3.28 16.05
C SER A 89 -23.43 2.48 16.79
N GLN A 90 -23.13 1.23 17.16
CA GLN A 90 -24.05 0.39 17.96
C GLN A 90 -23.94 0.63 19.47
N ASN A 91 -22.73 0.88 19.98
CA ASN A 91 -22.44 1.02 21.40
C ASN A 91 -21.32 2.05 21.64
N PRO A 92 -21.64 3.36 21.65
CA PRO A 92 -20.64 4.43 21.71
C PRO A 92 -19.91 4.51 23.06
N SER A 93 -20.55 4.08 24.14
CA SER A 93 -19.95 4.06 25.49
C SER A 93 -19.10 2.81 25.77
N ASP A 94 -18.77 2.00 24.74
CA ASP A 94 -17.88 0.85 24.87
C ASP A 94 -16.42 1.30 25.10
N THR A 95 -15.94 1.18 26.33
CA THR A 95 -14.58 1.60 26.72
C THR A 95 -13.47 0.94 25.88
N ASN A 96 -13.66 -0.30 25.46
CA ASN A 96 -12.68 -0.97 24.58
C ASN A 96 -12.64 -0.32 23.20
N SER A 97 -13.80 0.07 22.66
CA SER A 97 -13.90 0.74 21.36
C SER A 97 -13.25 2.12 21.42
N ILE A 98 -13.45 2.88 22.51
CA ILE A 98 -12.79 4.17 22.74
C ILE A 98 -11.27 4.01 22.78
N GLN A 99 -10.74 3.11 23.62
CA GLN A 99 -9.28 2.86 23.70
C GLN A 99 -8.68 2.34 22.39
N THR A 100 -9.46 1.61 21.60
CA THR A 100 -9.02 1.12 20.29
C THR A 100 -8.98 2.25 19.27
N LEU A 101 -9.94 3.19 19.34
CA LEU A 101 -9.98 4.37 18.48
C LEU A 101 -8.75 5.24 18.72
N GLU A 102 -8.44 5.56 19.98
CA GLU A 102 -7.27 6.34 20.38
C GLU A 102 -5.98 5.73 19.83
N ARG A 103 -5.76 4.42 20.03
CA ARG A 103 -4.56 3.73 19.50
C ARG A 103 -4.46 3.84 17.98
N ILE A 104 -5.56 3.63 17.26
CA ILE A 104 -5.56 3.69 15.79
C ILE A 104 -5.29 5.12 15.33
N LEU A 105 -5.89 6.12 15.98
CA LEU A 105 -5.66 7.53 15.68
C LEU A 105 -4.17 7.91 15.84
N GLU A 106 -3.52 7.47 16.92
CA GLU A 106 -2.09 7.67 17.14
C GLU A 106 -1.23 7.01 16.05
N GLU A 107 -1.63 5.82 15.58
CA GLU A 107 -0.94 5.10 14.51
C GLU A 107 -1.06 5.82 13.16
N ILE A 108 -2.24 6.38 12.85
CA ILE A 108 -2.52 6.97 11.53
C ILE A 108 -2.28 8.48 11.42
N GLU A 109 -1.98 9.18 12.53
CA GLU A 109 -1.82 10.64 12.57
C GLU A 109 -0.78 11.12 11.54
N GLY A 110 0.38 10.45 11.51
CA GLY A 110 1.48 10.70 10.57
C GLY A 110 1.44 9.87 9.28
N ALA A 111 0.47 8.96 9.13
CA ALA A 111 0.39 8.07 7.98
C ALA A 111 -0.20 8.78 6.74
N SER A 112 0.40 8.48 5.60
CA SER A 112 -0.10 8.83 4.26
C SER A 112 -1.34 8.00 3.88
N ALA A 113 -2.00 8.38 2.79
CA ALA A 113 -3.21 7.70 2.35
C ALA A 113 -2.93 6.23 1.95
N PRO A 114 -3.77 5.28 2.41
CA PRO A 114 -3.61 3.86 2.08
C PRO A 114 -4.02 3.54 0.63
N GLY A 115 -3.14 2.89 -0.14
CA GLY A 115 -3.44 2.38 -1.49
C GLY A 115 -3.88 3.48 -2.48
N ASP A 116 -4.97 3.23 -3.21
CA ASP A 116 -5.56 4.19 -4.18
C ASP A 116 -6.45 5.27 -3.53
N LEU A 117 -6.52 5.34 -2.18
CA LEU A 117 -7.27 6.43 -1.55
C LEU A 117 -6.62 7.78 -1.87
N SER A 118 -7.44 8.71 -2.35
CA SER A 118 -7.02 10.10 -2.49
C SER A 118 -6.67 10.71 -1.12
N ASP A 119 -5.63 11.55 -1.06
CA ASP A 119 -5.25 12.30 0.17
C ASP A 119 -6.42 13.04 0.83
N SER A 120 -7.34 13.55 0.02
CA SER A 120 -8.56 14.23 0.47
C SER A 120 -9.53 13.29 1.20
N ALA A 121 -9.71 12.07 0.69
CA ALA A 121 -10.53 11.04 1.32
C ALA A 121 -9.89 10.54 2.63
N TRP A 122 -8.57 10.33 2.62
CA TRP A 122 -7.84 9.92 3.81
C TRP A 122 -7.90 10.97 4.92
N ARG A 123 -7.70 12.25 4.58
CA ARG A 123 -7.87 13.35 5.55
C ARG A 123 -9.28 13.40 6.11
N GLN A 124 -10.31 13.17 5.30
CA GLN A 124 -11.70 13.13 5.76
C GLN A 124 -11.96 11.98 6.73
N ILE A 125 -11.40 10.79 6.47
CA ILE A 125 -11.48 9.64 7.38
C ILE A 125 -10.84 9.97 8.73
N LYS A 126 -9.63 10.55 8.73
CA LYS A 126 -8.92 10.96 9.96
C LYS A 126 -9.69 12.04 10.74
N ASP A 127 -10.26 13.01 10.04
CA ASP A 127 -11.07 14.08 10.63
C ASP A 127 -12.34 13.53 11.31
N LEU A 128 -13.07 12.61 10.65
CA LEU A 128 -14.24 11.96 11.24
C LEU A 128 -13.87 11.12 12.46
N ALA A 129 -12.77 10.37 12.39
CA ALA A 129 -12.31 9.56 13.51
C ALA A 129 -11.93 10.42 14.74
N ASN A 130 -11.27 11.56 14.53
CA ASN A 130 -10.96 12.53 15.60
C ASN A 130 -12.23 13.17 16.20
N GLN A 131 -13.23 13.49 15.37
CA GLN A 131 -14.49 14.03 15.88
C GLN A 131 -15.27 13.00 16.75
N ILE A 132 -15.17 11.71 16.40
CA ILE A 132 -15.74 10.64 17.24
C ILE A 132 -14.99 10.56 18.57
N ASP A 133 -13.67 10.63 18.55
CA ASP A 133 -12.83 10.62 19.75
C ASP A 133 -13.15 11.81 20.67
N ASP A 134 -13.23 13.03 20.13
CA ASP A 134 -13.61 14.23 20.89
C ASP A 134 -15.01 14.12 21.52
N ALA A 135 -15.99 13.59 20.77
CA ALA A 135 -17.36 13.38 21.27
C ALA A 135 -17.44 12.30 22.36
N LEU A 136 -16.53 11.32 22.35
CA LEU A 136 -16.44 10.23 23.33
C LEU A 136 -15.48 10.55 24.49
N GLY A 137 -14.62 11.54 24.31
CA GLY A 137 -13.58 11.95 25.24
C GLY A 137 -14.11 12.51 26.56
N ALA A 138 -13.19 12.70 27.50
CA ALA A 138 -13.47 13.04 28.90
C ALA A 138 -13.94 14.51 29.12
N GLY A 139 -14.79 15.04 28.23
CA GLY A 139 -15.55 16.26 28.48
C GLY A 139 -16.67 16.03 29.51
N GLU A 140 -17.19 17.11 30.08
CA GLU A 140 -18.20 17.09 31.16
C GLU A 140 -19.54 16.41 30.77
N GLN A 141 -19.78 16.15 29.49
CA GLN A 141 -20.88 15.34 28.96
C GLN A 141 -20.40 14.62 27.68
N THR A 142 -20.55 13.29 27.66
CA THR A 142 -20.31 12.48 26.45
C THR A 142 -21.50 12.62 25.50
N ASP A 143 -21.26 13.09 24.28
CA ASP A 143 -22.30 13.28 23.27
C ASP A 143 -22.47 12.01 22.41
N GLU A 144 -23.02 10.97 23.05
CA GLU A 144 -23.18 9.64 22.44
C GLU A 144 -23.95 9.66 21.11
N SER A 145 -24.98 10.51 21.01
CA SER A 145 -25.77 10.67 19.77
C SER A 145 -24.94 11.23 18.62
N THR A 146 -24.02 12.14 18.91
CA THR A 146 -23.11 12.74 17.93
C THR A 146 -22.07 11.70 17.50
N ALA A 147 -21.49 10.96 18.44
CA ALA A 147 -20.55 9.88 18.16
C ALA A 147 -21.17 8.79 17.27
N MET A 148 -22.43 8.40 17.52
CA MET A 148 -23.15 7.42 16.69
C MET A 148 -23.34 7.88 15.24
N ASP A 149 -23.73 9.14 15.03
CA ASP A 149 -23.93 9.71 13.68
C ASP A 149 -22.60 9.81 12.92
N LEU A 150 -21.55 10.31 13.57
CA LEU A 150 -20.22 10.40 12.98
C LEU A 150 -19.65 9.02 12.64
N ALA A 151 -19.80 8.05 13.53
CA ALA A 151 -19.36 6.67 13.30
C ALA A 151 -20.11 6.00 12.14
N GLY A 152 -21.42 6.27 12.00
CA GLY A 152 -22.21 5.79 10.86
C GLY A 152 -21.72 6.36 9.52
N ARG A 153 -21.35 7.65 9.48
CA ARG A 153 -20.77 8.30 8.30
C ARG A 153 -19.40 7.74 7.94
N LEU A 154 -18.53 7.60 8.95
CA LEU A 154 -17.21 6.99 8.78
C LEU A 154 -17.31 5.58 8.19
N PHE A 155 -18.21 4.75 8.71
CA PHE A 155 -18.44 3.41 8.20
C PHE A 155 -18.92 3.40 6.74
N ALA A 156 -19.83 4.30 6.37
CA ALA A 156 -20.34 4.40 5.00
C ALA A 156 -19.27 4.79 4.00
N ILE A 157 -18.37 5.72 4.38
CA ILE A 157 -17.22 6.13 3.54
C ILE A 157 -16.29 4.94 3.36
N LEU A 158 -15.85 4.31 4.46
CA LEU A 158 -14.94 3.16 4.41
C LEU A 158 -15.49 2.06 3.51
N ARG A 159 -16.77 1.70 3.66
CA ARG A 159 -17.43 0.68 2.82
C ARG A 159 -17.46 1.00 1.32
N SER A 160 -17.34 2.26 0.93
CA SER A 160 -17.27 2.63 -0.48
C SER A 160 -15.89 2.40 -1.10
N HIS A 161 -14.88 2.15 -0.27
CA HIS A 161 -13.46 2.05 -0.66
C HIS A 161 -12.86 0.65 -0.39
N ILE A 162 -13.63 -0.30 0.14
CA ILE A 162 -13.32 -1.74 0.31
C ILE A 162 -14.31 -2.56 -0.51
#